data_AF-A0A2V5M2R8-F1
#
_entry.id   AF-A0A2V5M2R8-F1
#
_cell.length_a   1.000
_cell.length_b   1.000
_cell.length_c   1.000
_cell.angle_alpha   90.00
_cell.angle_beta   90.00
_cell.angle_gamma   90.00
#
_symmetry.space_group_name_H-M   'P 1'
#
loop_
_entity.id
_entity.type
_entity.pdbx_description
1 polymer ?
#
loop_
_entity_poly.entity_id
_entity_poly.type
_entity_poly.pdbx_seq_one_letter_code
_entity_poly.pdbx_strand_id
1 'polypeptide(L)'
;MANKSKYTGWSKDQFMATLRREILAARLKVTLDEQLHRETSLTVKRLANMKLPRMRTPGCRIGSDPADALVRRALDVRAGRPKTVPAAEVLRELGPEG
;
A
#
# COMPACT_ATOMS: atom_id res chain seq x y z
N MET A 1 -39.75 6.87 4.18
CA MET A 1 -38.60 7.62 3.62
C MET A 1 -37.40 6.68 3.58
N ALA A 2 -36.90 6.31 2.40
CA ALA A 2 -35.75 5.42 2.30
C ALA A 2 -34.47 6.21 2.60
N ASN A 3 -33.77 5.86 3.70
CA ASN A 3 -32.43 6.38 3.95
C ASN A 3 -31.49 5.83 2.87
N LYS A 4 -31.15 6.67 1.89
CA LYS A 4 -30.09 6.35 0.92
C LYS A 4 -28.80 6.16 1.71
N SER A 5 -28.29 4.94 1.79
CA SER A 5 -27.01 4.67 2.44
C SER A 5 -25.93 5.48 1.72
N LYS A 6 -25.11 6.22 2.47
CA LYS A 6 -23.98 6.99 1.92
C LYS A 6 -22.99 6.13 1.13
N TYR A 7 -23.10 4.81 1.26
CA TYR A 7 -22.22 3.81 0.67
C TYR A 7 -22.90 3.03 -0.49
N THR A 8 -24.10 3.42 -0.94
CA THR A 8 -24.71 2.80 -2.13
C THR A 8 -23.84 3.07 -3.35
N GLY A 9 -23.26 2.02 -3.93
CA GLY A 9 -22.38 2.10 -5.10
C GLY A 9 -20.90 1.88 -4.80
N TRP A 10 -20.51 1.71 -3.55
CA TRP A 10 -19.12 1.38 -3.21
C TRP A 10 -18.84 -0.11 -3.39
N SER A 11 -17.63 -0.42 -3.86
CA SER A 11 -17.15 -1.80 -3.81
C SER A 11 -16.91 -2.22 -2.35
N LYS A 12 -16.97 -3.53 -2.09
CA LYS A 12 -16.70 -4.07 -0.75
C LYS A 12 -15.32 -3.64 -0.24
N ASP A 13 -14.33 -3.57 -1.13
CA ASP A 13 -12.97 -3.17 -0.76
C ASP A 13 -12.87 -1.68 -0.41
N GLN A 14 -13.56 -0.80 -1.15
CA GLN A 14 -13.66 0.62 -0.82
C GLN A 14 -14.33 0.83 0.54
N PHE A 15 -15.42 0.11 0.80
CA PHE A 15 -16.11 0.15 2.09
C PHE A 15 -15.20 -0.32 3.24
N MET A 16 -14.49 -1.45 3.07
CA MET A 16 -13.59 -1.98 4.09
C MET A 16 -12.40 -1.06 4.36
N ALA A 17 -11.82 -0.44 3.32
CA ALA A 17 -10.73 0.52 3.45
C ALA A 17 -11.17 1.78 4.22
N THR A 18 -12.35 2.31 3.89
CA THR A 18 -12.91 3.47 4.59
C THR A 18 -13.22 3.15 6.05
N LEU A 19 -13.90 2.03 6.33
CA LEU A 19 -14.20 1.62 7.70
C LEU A 19 -12.92 1.44 8.53
N ARG A 20 -11.87 0.89 7.94
CA ARG A 20 -10.56 0.77 8.59
C ARG A 20 -9.98 2.14 8.93
N ARG A 21 -10.04 3.10 8.00
CA ARG A 21 -9.57 4.48 8.21
C ARG A 21 -10.35 5.17 9.32
N GLU A 22 -11.66 5.00 9.36
CA GLU A 22 -12.53 5.58 10.41
C GLU A 22 -12.18 5.03 11.80
N ILE A 23 -11.96 3.71 11.94
CA ILE A 23 -11.55 3.09 13.20
C ILE A 23 -10.17 3.61 13.64
N LEU A 24 -9.21 3.73 12.72
CA LEU A 24 -7.88 4.27 13.03
C LEU A 24 -7.94 5.74 13.46
N ALA A 25 -8.73 6.55 12.76
CA ALA A 25 -8.94 7.94 13.12
C ALA A 25 -9.60 8.08 14.50
N ALA A 26 -10.56 7.20 14.83
CA ALA A 26 -11.18 7.15 16.15
C ALA A 26 -10.17 6.81 17.25
N ARG A 27 -9.29 5.82 17.04
CA ARG A 27 -8.22 5.47 17.99
C ARG A 27 -7.24 6.62 18.21
N LEU A 28 -6.83 7.26 17.12
CA LEU A 28 -5.96 8.43 17.18
C LEU A 28 -6.63 9.56 17.97
N LYS A 29 -7.90 9.84 17.68
CA LYS A 29 -8.66 10.86 18.38
C LYS A 29 -8.75 10.59 19.89
N VAL A 30 -9.08 9.36 20.29
CA VAL A 30 -9.14 8.98 21.71
C VAL A 30 -7.79 9.25 22.38
N THR A 31 -6.69 8.82 21.75
CA THR A 31 -5.34 9.00 22.30
C THR A 31 -4.99 10.48 22.45
N LEU A 32 -5.30 11.30 21.44
CA LEU A 32 -5.03 12.74 21.47
C LEU A 32 -5.91 13.47 22.49
N ASP A 33 -7.19 13.13 22.57
CA ASP A 33 -8.10 13.71 23.55
C ASP A 33 -7.64 13.37 24.98
N GLU A 34 -7.18 12.15 25.23
CA GLU A 34 -6.58 11.75 26.52
C GLU A 34 -5.35 12.59 26.87
N GLN A 35 -4.43 12.78 25.92
CA GLN A 35 -3.24 13.62 26.10
C GLN A 35 -3.56 15.10 26.33
N LEU A 36 -4.65 15.59 25.74
CA LEU A 36 -5.10 16.98 25.85
C LEU A 36 -6.11 17.18 27.00
N HIS A 37 -6.36 16.16 27.82
CA HIS A 37 -7.37 16.15 28.89
C HIS A 37 -8.77 16.59 28.42
N ARG A 38 -9.15 16.19 27.20
CA ARG A 38 -10.46 16.44 26.60
C ARG A 38 -11.33 15.20 26.71
N GLU A 39 -12.63 15.41 26.88
CA GLU A 39 -13.58 14.31 26.87
C GLU A 39 -13.84 13.81 25.45
N THR A 40 -13.58 12.52 25.21
CA THR A 40 -14.00 11.84 23.99
C THR A 40 -15.40 11.23 24.15
N SER A 41 -16.27 11.48 23.17
CA SER A 41 -17.61 10.88 23.11
C SER A 41 -17.58 9.34 23.16
N LEU A 42 -18.57 8.76 23.84
CA LEU A 42 -18.75 7.31 23.97
C LEU A 42 -18.81 6.59 22.61
N THR A 43 -19.41 7.20 21.60
CA THR A 43 -19.52 6.64 20.24
C THR A 43 -18.15 6.45 19.60
N VAL A 44 -17.26 7.42 19.79
CA VAL A 44 -15.88 7.37 19.25
C VAL A 44 -15.05 6.33 20.00
N LYS A 45 -15.21 6.22 21.33
CA LYS A 45 -14.57 5.16 22.13
C LYS A 45 -15.01 3.76 21.68
N ARG A 46 -16.31 3.57 21.42
CA ARG A 46 -16.85 2.31 20.87
C ARG A 46 -16.26 1.99 19.50
N LEU A 47 -16.18 2.99 18.60
CA LEU A 47 -15.58 2.83 17.28
C LEU A 47 -14.09 2.49 17.36
N ALA A 48 -13.34 3.15 18.23
CA ALA A 48 -11.92 2.89 18.45
C ALA A 48 -11.65 1.44 18.92
N ASN A 49 -12.55 0.90 19.74
CA ASN A 49 -12.48 -0.48 20.23
C ASN A 49 -12.93 -1.54 19.22
N MET A 50 -13.42 -1.15 18.04
CA MET A 50 -13.77 -2.12 17.00
C MET A 50 -12.51 -2.78 16.43
N LYS A 51 -12.67 -4.05 16.01
CA LYS A 51 -11.64 -4.80 15.31
C LYS A 51 -11.42 -4.21 13.92
N LEU A 52 -10.16 -3.98 13.55
CA LEU A 52 -9.82 -3.49 12.22
C LEU A 52 -10.20 -4.53 11.14
N PRO A 53 -10.97 -4.14 10.12
CA PRO A 53 -11.22 -5.00 8.96
C PRO A 53 -9.91 -5.43 8.32
N ARG A 54 -9.79 -6.73 8.01
CA ARG A 54 -8.67 -7.25 7.23
C ARG A 54 -8.83 -6.77 5.79
N MET A 55 -7.87 -6.01 5.29
CA MET A 55 -7.77 -5.74 3.87
C MET A 55 -7.18 -6.99 3.19
N ARG A 56 -7.83 -7.48 2.14
CA ARG A 56 -7.14 -8.34 1.18
C ARG A 56 -6.17 -7.41 0.46
N THR A 57 -4.90 -7.47 0.81
CA THR A 57 -3.86 -6.80 0.03
C THR A 57 -3.99 -7.33 -1.40
N PRO A 58 -4.36 -6.51 -2.41
CA PRO A 58 -4.26 -6.96 -3.79
C PRO A 58 -2.78 -7.23 -3.99
N GLY A 59 -2.44 -8.51 -4.21
CA GLY A 59 -1.09 -9.09 -4.26
C GLY A 59 0.04 -8.10 -4.01
N CYS A 60 0.69 -8.21 -2.85
CA CYS A 60 2.07 -7.78 -2.75
C CYS A 60 2.80 -8.50 -3.89
N ARG A 61 3.03 -7.79 -5.01
CA ARG A 61 3.92 -8.22 -6.07
C ARG A 61 5.32 -8.07 -5.47
N ILE A 62 5.68 -8.99 -4.60
CA ILE A 62 7.07 -9.19 -4.22
C ILE A 62 7.75 -9.62 -5.52
N GLY A 63 8.51 -8.70 -6.11
CA GLY A 63 9.44 -8.98 -7.19
C GLY A 63 8.88 -8.82 -8.60
N SER A 64 8.88 -7.58 -9.10
CA SER A 64 9.61 -7.19 -10.31
C SER A 64 9.29 -5.73 -10.64
N ASP A 65 9.57 -4.81 -9.72
CA ASP A 65 9.69 -3.41 -10.12
C ASP A 65 11.00 -3.33 -10.93
N PRO A 66 11.00 -2.83 -12.19
CA PRO A 66 12.23 -2.61 -12.94
C PRO A 66 13.26 -1.79 -12.16
N ALA A 67 12.82 -0.93 -11.22
CA ALA A 67 13.70 -0.20 -10.32
C ALA A 67 14.54 -1.13 -9.43
N ASP A 68 13.94 -2.21 -8.91
CA ASP A 68 14.61 -3.18 -8.03
C ASP A 68 15.66 -4.02 -8.79
N ALA A 69 15.39 -4.29 -10.07
CA ALA A 69 16.34 -4.95 -10.97
C ALA A 69 17.55 -4.05 -11.28
N LEU A 70 17.33 -2.74 -11.45
CA LEU A 70 18.39 -1.76 -11.67
C LEU A 70 19.29 -1.63 -10.44
N VAL A 71 18.70 -1.55 -9.24
CA VAL A 71 19.44 -1.46 -7.97
C VAL A 71 20.33 -2.69 -7.78
N ARG A 72 19.82 -3.89 -8.06
CA ARG A 72 20.61 -5.13 -8.03
C ARG A 72 21.78 -5.11 -9.02
N ARG A 73 21.55 -4.68 -10.27
CA ARG A 73 22.63 -4.53 -11.26
C ARG A 73 23.69 -3.52 -10.81
N ALA A 74 23.30 -2.39 -10.25
CA ALA A 74 24.24 -1.37 -9.77
C ALA A 74 25.13 -1.90 -8.63
N LEU A 75 24.56 -2.70 -7.72
CA LEU A 75 25.30 -3.36 -6.65
C LEU A 75 26.28 -4.40 -7.20
N ASP A 76 25.86 -5.20 -8.20
CA ASP A 76 26.71 -6.19 -8.86
C ASP A 76 27.93 -5.53 -9.54
N VAL A 77 27.74 -4.38 -10.21
CA VAL A 77 28.84 -3.60 -10.82
C VAL A 77 29.79 -3.05 -9.76
N ARG A 78 29.27 -2.46 -8.67
CA ARG A 78 30.11 -1.97 -7.56
C ARG A 78 30.90 -3.08 -6.88
N ALA A 79 30.35 -4.29 -6.82
CA ALA A 79 31.00 -5.47 -6.26
C ALA A 79 31.97 -6.16 -7.24
N GLY A 80 32.17 -5.60 -8.44
CA GLY A 80 33.07 -6.19 -9.45
C GLY A 80 32.55 -7.49 -10.06
N ARG A 81 31.24 -7.76 -9.99
CA ARG A 81 30.57 -8.92 -10.59
C ARG A 81 29.65 -8.50 -11.74
N PRO A 82 30.16 -7.84 -12.80
CA PRO A 82 29.30 -7.50 -13.93
C PRO A 82 28.71 -8.80 -14.50
N LYS A 83 27.38 -8.84 -14.67
CA LYS A 83 26.76 -9.92 -15.43
C LYS A 83 27.26 -9.83 -16.86
N THR A 84 27.98 -10.85 -17.32
CA THR A 84 28.33 -11.03 -18.72
C THR A 84 27.05 -11.27 -19.50
N VAL A 85 26.63 -10.26 -20.26
CA VAL A 85 25.56 -10.42 -21.24
C VAL A 85 26.15 -11.24 -22.39
N PRO A 86 25.59 -12.42 -22.72
CA PRO A 86 26.09 -13.20 -23.84
C PRO A 86 25.92 -12.39 -25.14
N ALA A 87 26.92 -12.44 -26.04
CA ALA A 87 26.94 -11.63 -27.27
C ALA A 87 25.68 -11.79 -28.16
N ALA A 88 25.01 -12.94 -28.07
CA ALA A 88 23.75 -13.22 -28.77
C ALA A 88 22.56 -12.34 -28.31
N GLU A 89 22.61 -11.78 -27.10
CA GLU A 89 21.57 -10.88 -26.56
C GLU A 89 21.84 -9.41 -26.95
N VAL A 90 23.13 -9.03 -27.07
CA VAL A 90 23.55 -7.70 -27.56
C VAL A 90 23.16 -7.48 -29.03
N LEU A 91 23.20 -8.54 -29.85
CA LEU A 91 22.85 -8.48 -31.27
C LEU A 91 21.36 -8.17 -31.53
N ARG A 92 20.49 -8.26 -30.52
CA ARG A 92 19.05 -7.93 -30.66
C ARG A 92 18.74 -6.46 -30.37
N GLU A 93 19.61 -5.74 -29.67
CA GLU A 93 19.41 -4.30 -29.35
C GLU A 93 20.03 -3.36 -30.38
N LEU A 94 21.00 -3.84 -31.18
CA LEU A 94 21.52 -3.12 -32.34
C LEU A 94 20.82 -3.67 -33.58
N GLY A 95 19.70 -3.05 -33.96
CA GLY A 95 19.09 -3.27 -35.27
C GLY A 95 20.12 -3.05 -36.39
N PRO A 96 20.08 -3.83 -37.48
CA PRO A 96 21.02 -3.69 -38.57
C PRO A 96 20.63 -2.47 -39.40
N GLU A 97 21.16 -1.29 -39.08
CA GLU A 97 21.08 -0.13 -39.97
C GLU A 97 22.51 0.36 -40.21
N GLY A 98 23.09 -0.17 -41.28
CA GLY A 98 24.23 0.39 -42.00
C GLY A 98 23.80 0.71 -43.42
#